data_AF-A0A432S2Z2-F1
#
_entry.id   AF-A0A432S2Z2-F1
#
_cell.length_a   1.000
_cell.length_b   1.000
_cell.length_c   1.000
_cell.angle_alpha   90.00
_cell.angle_beta   90.00
_cell.angle_gamma   90.00
#
_symmetry.space_group_name_H-M   'P 1'
#
loop_
_entity.id
_entity.type
_entity.pdbx_description
1 polymer ?
#
loop_
_entity_poly.entity_id
_entity_poly.type
_entity_poly.pdbx_seq_one_letter_code
_entity_poly.pdbx_strand_id
1 'polypeptide(L)'
;MKKKDNAPLDVSEQTRDISFIFSTNVDKFKEFLKKTNYSFYVILLGREDDHFIKNFMIKNWKNLHYMSGEKILFLSIYKPDKIDNEIKEDLKKKFGDLIDNTATFDPSPAWSYKYARLLGIPISYLPCIFIGTDINKNKGIFIKVPRLNEKYLKYFFEFLFNNLNELADLDEEEKLKKLKENIYKFLLEKFKLKSKEIFIEYILPNIDTQKIIAEIISMVIGGLIRGLK
;
A
#
# COMPACT_ATOMS: atom_id res chain seq x y z
N MET A 1 -19.35 -25.37 -21.54
CA MET A 1 -19.13 -24.07 -20.86
C MET A 1 -19.93 -24.05 -19.57
N LYS A 2 -19.27 -24.03 -18.40
CA LYS A 2 -19.97 -23.80 -17.12
C LYS A 2 -19.49 -22.47 -16.56
N LYS A 3 -20.44 -21.54 -16.38
CA LYS A 3 -20.26 -20.30 -15.61
C LYS A 3 -19.79 -20.70 -14.20
N LYS A 4 -18.66 -20.16 -13.74
CA LYS A 4 -18.32 -20.19 -12.31
C LYS A 4 -18.90 -18.93 -11.70
N ASP A 5 -19.88 -19.15 -10.84
CA ASP A 5 -20.51 -18.12 -10.03
C ASP A 5 -19.46 -17.46 -9.12
N ASN A 6 -19.37 -16.13 -9.20
CA ASN A 6 -18.67 -15.32 -8.22
C ASN A 6 -19.52 -15.32 -6.94
N ALA A 7 -19.36 -16.34 -6.11
CA ALA A 7 -19.88 -16.29 -4.76
C ALA A 7 -19.14 -15.17 -4.00
N PRO A 8 -19.85 -14.23 -3.34
CA PRO A 8 -19.21 -13.29 -2.44
C PRO A 8 -18.55 -14.09 -1.31
N LEU A 9 -17.27 -13.80 -1.04
CA LEU A 9 -16.53 -14.37 0.08
C LEU A 9 -17.28 -14.09 1.38
N ASP A 10 -17.51 -15.14 2.17
CA ASP A 10 -18.26 -15.09 3.42
C ASP A 10 -17.59 -14.12 4.42
N VAL A 11 -18.25 -12.97 4.62
CA VAL A 11 -17.80 -11.83 5.44
C VAL A 11 -17.75 -12.20 6.94
N SER A 12 -18.39 -13.31 7.33
CA SER A 12 -18.51 -13.74 8.73
C SER A 12 -17.22 -14.31 9.32
N GLU A 13 -16.33 -14.89 8.51
CA GLU A 13 -15.01 -15.36 8.97
C GLU A 13 -14.00 -14.20 9.09
N GLN A 14 -14.15 -13.14 8.30
CA GLN A 14 -13.25 -11.97 8.36
C GLN A 14 -13.42 -11.13 9.63
N THR A 15 -14.59 -11.17 10.26
CA THR A 15 -14.93 -10.32 11.41
C THR A 15 -14.48 -10.88 12.76
N ARG A 16 -14.24 -12.20 12.87
CA ARG A 16 -13.82 -12.85 14.12
C ARG A 16 -12.34 -12.63 14.48
N ASP A 17 -11.47 -12.29 13.52
CA ASP A 17 -10.04 -12.04 13.74
C ASP A 17 -9.71 -10.58 14.11
N ILE A 18 -10.67 -9.65 14.04
CA ILE A 18 -10.40 -8.20 14.17
C ILE A 18 -10.22 -7.76 15.64
N SER A 19 -10.68 -8.56 16.61
CA SER A 19 -10.71 -8.16 18.03
C SER A 19 -9.34 -8.16 18.74
N PHE A 20 -8.26 -8.61 18.09
CA PHE A 20 -6.94 -8.78 18.72
C PHE A 20 -5.88 -7.76 18.26
N ILE A 21 -6.24 -6.77 17.45
CA ILE A 21 -5.27 -6.12 16.54
C ILE A 21 -4.77 -4.74 17.02
N PHE A 22 -4.84 -4.31 18.28
CA PHE A 22 -4.47 -2.91 18.57
C PHE A 22 -3.60 -2.75 19.83
N SER A 23 -2.28 -2.76 19.62
CA SER A 23 -1.29 -2.26 20.59
C SER A 23 -0.84 -0.82 20.30
N THR A 24 -1.34 -0.20 19.23
CA THR A 24 -0.90 1.11 18.74
C THR A 24 -1.87 2.22 19.15
N ASN A 25 -1.36 3.46 19.21
CA ASN A 25 -2.17 4.66 19.44
C ASN A 25 -2.95 5.04 18.17
N VAL A 26 -3.84 4.13 17.73
CA VAL A 26 -4.62 4.22 16.50
C VAL A 26 -5.39 5.54 16.41
N ASP A 27 -5.93 6.02 17.53
CA ASP A 27 -6.72 7.24 17.55
C ASP A 27 -5.87 8.48 17.24
N LYS A 28 -4.64 8.56 17.79
CA LYS A 28 -3.68 9.61 17.39
C LYS A 28 -3.33 9.52 15.91
N PHE A 29 -3.14 8.31 15.37
CA PHE A 29 -2.88 8.14 13.95
C PHE A 29 -4.06 8.57 13.09
N LYS A 30 -5.29 8.22 13.46
CA LYS A 30 -6.50 8.66 12.75
C LYS A 30 -6.61 10.18 12.74
N GLU A 31 -6.39 10.82 13.88
CA GLU A 31 -6.41 12.28 13.99
C GLU A 31 -5.28 12.95 13.19
N PHE A 32 -4.09 12.35 13.17
CA PHE A 32 -3.00 12.80 12.30
C PHE A 32 -3.39 12.68 10.83
N LEU A 33 -3.86 11.50 10.42
CA LEU A 33 -4.24 11.17 9.03
C LEU A 33 -5.27 12.14 8.45
N LYS A 34 -6.28 12.52 9.25
CA LYS A 34 -7.28 13.55 8.89
C LYS A 34 -6.68 14.93 8.61
N LYS A 35 -5.51 15.23 9.17
CA LYS A 35 -4.80 16.52 9.03
C LYS A 35 -3.70 16.47 7.97
N THR A 36 -3.41 15.31 7.41
CA THR A 36 -2.38 15.19 6.38
C THR A 36 -2.86 15.71 5.03
N ASN A 37 -1.91 16.18 4.22
CA ASN A 37 -2.15 16.59 2.84
C ASN A 37 -1.93 15.43 1.84
N TYR A 38 -1.92 14.18 2.31
CA TYR A 38 -1.76 13.02 1.45
C TYR A 38 -3.05 12.77 0.67
N SER A 39 -2.98 12.97 -0.66
CA SER A 39 -4.04 12.63 -1.60
C SER A 39 -4.09 11.14 -1.91
N PHE A 40 -3.01 10.38 -1.68
CA PHE A 40 -2.97 8.95 -1.92
C PHE A 40 -2.20 8.19 -0.84
N TYR A 41 -2.67 6.99 -0.53
CA TYR A 41 -2.04 6.03 0.37
C TYR A 41 -1.71 4.77 -0.41
N VAL A 42 -0.43 4.58 -0.72
CA VAL A 42 0.04 3.51 -1.59
C VAL A 42 0.77 2.48 -0.76
N ILE A 43 0.21 1.27 -0.67
CA ILE A 43 0.74 0.18 0.14
C ILE A 43 1.14 -0.98 -0.77
N LEU A 44 2.44 -1.29 -0.81
CA LEU A 44 2.95 -2.51 -1.44
C LEU A 44 2.88 -3.69 -0.46
N LEU A 45 1.98 -4.62 -0.75
CA LEU A 45 1.87 -5.92 -0.08
C LEU A 45 2.61 -6.97 -0.89
N GLY A 46 3.35 -7.84 -0.20
CA GLY A 46 4.27 -8.77 -0.85
C GLY A 46 4.10 -10.22 -0.42
N ARG A 47 4.84 -11.11 -1.09
CA ARG A 47 5.04 -12.50 -0.66
C ARG A 47 6.45 -12.73 -0.16
N GLU A 48 6.64 -13.82 0.55
CA GLU A 48 7.95 -14.23 1.08
C GLU A 48 8.89 -14.72 -0.04
N ASP A 49 8.34 -15.37 -1.07
CA ASP A 49 9.07 -15.95 -2.20
C ASP A 49 9.34 -14.95 -3.36
N ASP A 50 8.83 -13.72 -3.27
CA ASP A 50 9.05 -12.68 -4.28
C ASP A 50 10.41 -11.97 -4.13
N HIS A 51 11.49 -12.75 -4.26
CA HIS A 51 12.87 -12.26 -4.15
C HIS A 51 13.15 -11.07 -5.07
N PHE A 52 12.56 -11.06 -6.27
CA PHE A 52 12.82 -10.04 -7.25
C PHE A 52 12.25 -8.66 -6.87
N ILE A 53 10.97 -8.58 -6.48
CA ILE A 53 10.37 -7.31 -6.01
C ILE A 53 10.99 -6.90 -4.68
N LYS A 54 11.20 -7.85 -3.74
CA LYS A 54 11.88 -7.57 -2.47
C LYS A 54 13.23 -6.90 -2.69
N ASN A 55 14.09 -7.46 -3.55
CA ASN A 55 15.41 -6.91 -3.83
C ASN A 55 15.33 -5.53 -4.50
N PHE A 56 14.41 -5.36 -5.45
CA PHE A 56 14.16 -4.06 -6.07
C PHE A 56 13.79 -3.00 -5.02
N MET A 57 12.86 -3.34 -4.13
CA MET A 57 12.36 -2.45 -3.08
C MET A 57 13.47 -2.08 -2.10
N ILE A 58 14.24 -3.05 -1.61
CA ILE A 58 15.38 -2.82 -0.71
C ILE A 58 16.39 -1.85 -1.35
N LYS A 59 16.76 -2.09 -2.61
CA LYS A 59 17.78 -1.32 -3.33
C LYS A 59 17.32 0.10 -3.70
N ASN A 60 16.03 0.27 -4.01
CA ASN A 60 15.49 1.52 -4.54
C ASN A 60 14.62 2.29 -3.54
N TRP A 61 14.55 1.85 -2.27
CA TRP A 61 13.64 2.39 -1.27
C TRP A 61 13.73 3.93 -1.17
N LYS A 62 14.96 4.47 -1.07
CA LYS A 62 15.22 5.92 -1.03
C LYS A 62 14.64 6.65 -2.24
N ASN A 63 14.90 6.13 -3.45
CA ASN A 63 14.42 6.75 -4.68
C ASN A 63 12.89 6.73 -4.74
N LEU A 64 12.27 5.62 -4.35
CA LEU A 64 10.81 5.48 -4.32
C LEU A 64 10.17 6.43 -3.29
N HIS A 65 10.80 6.62 -2.13
CA HIS A 65 10.37 7.58 -1.11
C HIS A 65 10.39 9.03 -1.63
N TYR A 66 11.44 9.45 -2.34
CA TYR A 66 11.45 10.79 -2.92
C TYR A 66 10.50 10.94 -4.10
N MET A 67 10.36 9.89 -4.93
CA MET A 67 9.44 9.91 -6.07
C MET A 67 7.97 9.99 -5.64
N SER A 68 7.59 9.45 -4.48
CA SER A 68 6.23 9.61 -3.95
C SER A 68 5.91 11.07 -3.58
N GLY A 69 6.93 11.89 -3.30
CA GLY A 69 6.74 13.31 -3.01
C GLY A 69 5.89 13.58 -1.76
N GLU A 70 5.19 14.72 -1.74
CA GLU A 70 4.42 15.17 -0.57
C GLU A 70 2.95 14.76 -0.59
N LYS A 71 2.41 14.44 -1.77
CA LYS A 71 0.99 14.10 -1.97
C LYS A 71 0.69 12.60 -1.83
N ILE A 72 1.72 11.76 -1.80
CA ILE A 72 1.57 10.31 -1.77
C ILE A 72 2.32 9.76 -0.55
N LEU A 73 1.60 9.07 0.33
CA LEU A 73 2.22 8.25 1.37
C LEU A 73 2.47 6.85 0.81
N PHE A 74 3.73 6.57 0.48
CA PHE A 74 4.14 5.24 0.00
C PHE A 74 4.69 4.38 1.15
N LEU A 75 4.14 3.19 1.31
CA LEU A 75 4.50 2.21 2.32
C LEU A 75 4.79 0.86 1.66
N SER A 76 5.85 0.20 2.11
CA SER A 76 6.24 -1.12 1.62
C SER A 76 6.56 -2.01 2.81
N ILE A 77 6.06 -3.25 2.77
CA ILE A 77 6.43 -4.27 3.75
C ILE A 77 7.89 -4.74 3.59
N TYR A 78 8.51 -4.47 2.45
CA TYR A 78 9.94 -4.68 2.24
C TYR A 78 10.70 -3.44 2.73
N LYS A 79 11.43 -3.60 3.84
CA LYS A 79 12.32 -2.57 4.42
C LYS A 79 13.72 -2.62 3.80
N PRO A 80 14.41 -1.49 3.64
CA PRO A 80 15.82 -1.50 3.27
C PRO A 80 16.69 -2.00 4.43
N ASP A 81 17.87 -2.55 4.12
CA ASP A 81 18.83 -3.00 5.15
C ASP A 81 19.45 -1.83 5.92
N LYS A 82 19.55 -0.66 5.28
CA LYS A 82 20.02 0.59 5.87
C LYS A 82 19.12 1.73 5.42
N ILE A 83 18.79 2.63 6.35
CA ILE A 83 18.09 3.88 6.06
C ILE A 83 19.04 5.06 6.30
N ASP A 84 19.01 6.02 5.39
CA ASP A 84 19.81 7.24 5.55
C ASP A 84 19.31 8.05 6.74
N ASN A 85 20.24 8.64 7.50
CA ASN A 85 19.91 9.43 8.69
C ASN A 85 18.98 10.60 8.38
N GLU A 86 19.15 11.26 7.23
CA GLU A 86 18.28 12.35 6.79
C GLU A 86 16.81 11.90 6.66
N ILE A 87 16.57 10.77 6.01
CA ILE A 87 15.22 10.22 5.85
C ILE A 87 14.67 9.75 7.19
N LYS A 88 15.53 9.13 8.02
CA LYS A 88 15.16 8.71 9.36
C LYS A 88 14.69 9.89 10.22
N GLU A 89 15.39 11.02 10.18
CA GLU A 89 15.02 12.24 10.91
C GLU A 89 13.75 12.89 10.31
N ASP A 90 13.58 12.90 8.98
CA ASP A 90 12.33 13.36 8.36
C ASP A 90 11.12 12.51 8.80
N LEU A 91 11.25 11.18 8.79
CA LEU A 91 10.22 10.27 9.27
C LEU A 91 9.94 10.45 10.76
N LYS A 92 10.96 10.66 11.60
CA LYS A 92 10.77 10.98 13.03
C LYS A 92 10.03 12.29 13.22
N LYS A 93 10.38 13.33 12.46
CA LYS A 93 9.70 14.62 12.54
C LYS A 93 8.22 14.52 12.14
N LYS A 94 7.91 13.70 11.12
CA LYS A 94 6.54 13.52 10.61
C LYS A 94 5.68 12.57 11.47
N PHE A 95 6.26 11.47 11.94
CA PHE A 95 5.50 10.35 12.53
C PHE A 95 5.96 9.95 13.94
N GLY A 96 7.05 10.52 14.46
CA GLY A 96 7.70 10.07 15.70
C GLY A 96 6.78 10.04 16.92
N ASP A 97 5.97 11.09 17.10
CA ASP A 97 5.03 11.20 18.24
C ASP A 97 3.85 10.21 18.16
N LEU A 98 3.64 9.61 16.99
CA LEU A 98 2.56 8.65 16.74
C LEU A 98 3.01 7.22 17.00
N ILE A 99 4.31 6.95 16.94
CA ILE A 99 4.86 5.59 17.02
C ILE A 99 4.96 5.19 18.48
N ASP A 100 4.20 4.15 18.85
CA ASP A 100 4.25 3.59 20.19
C ASP A 100 5.63 2.99 20.45
N ASN A 101 6.25 3.41 21.56
CA ASN A 101 7.58 2.94 21.88
C ASN A 101 7.64 1.49 22.39
N THR A 102 6.51 0.85 22.64
CA THR A 102 6.43 -0.51 23.20
C THR A 102 6.11 -1.60 22.18
N ALA A 103 5.61 -1.23 20.99
CA ALA A 103 5.22 -2.19 19.96
C ALA A 103 6.41 -2.85 19.23
N THR A 104 6.19 -4.07 18.75
CA THR A 104 7.12 -4.80 17.89
C THR A 104 6.92 -4.37 16.44
N PHE A 105 8.00 -3.88 15.81
CA PHE A 105 7.95 -3.30 14.47
C PHE A 105 8.72 -4.17 13.46
N ASP A 106 8.18 -5.34 13.14
CA ASP A 106 8.77 -6.21 12.14
C ASP A 106 7.82 -6.40 10.94
N PRO A 107 7.96 -5.57 9.88
CA PRO A 107 7.20 -5.76 8.66
C PRO A 107 7.68 -7.03 7.96
N SER A 108 7.01 -8.15 8.23
CA SER A 108 7.27 -9.42 7.58
C SER A 108 6.22 -9.71 6.49
N PRO A 109 6.54 -10.56 5.49
CA PRO A 109 5.55 -11.02 4.51
C PRO A 109 4.31 -11.65 5.14
N ALA A 110 4.40 -12.21 6.36
CA ALA A 110 3.25 -12.73 7.10
C ALA A 110 2.16 -11.66 7.32
N TRP A 111 2.57 -10.42 7.57
CA TRP A 111 1.66 -9.28 7.71
C TRP A 111 1.00 -8.89 6.39
N SER A 112 1.66 -9.10 5.25
CA SER A 112 1.03 -8.84 3.94
C SER A 112 -0.20 -9.72 3.72
N TYR A 113 -0.17 -10.98 4.15
CA TYR A 113 -1.35 -11.85 4.08
C TYR A 113 -2.48 -11.37 4.99
N LYS A 114 -2.15 -10.95 6.22
CA LYS A 114 -3.11 -10.38 7.18
C LYS A 114 -3.81 -9.15 6.58
N TYR A 115 -3.05 -8.16 6.11
CA TYR A 115 -3.61 -6.94 5.56
C TYR A 115 -4.29 -7.15 4.21
N ALA A 116 -3.82 -8.08 3.38
CA ALA A 116 -4.53 -8.46 2.15
C ALA A 116 -5.94 -8.96 2.47
N ARG A 117 -6.09 -9.85 3.47
CA ARG A 117 -7.42 -10.33 3.91
C ARG A 117 -8.29 -9.19 4.43
N LEU A 118 -7.75 -8.31 5.28
CA LEU A 118 -8.47 -7.16 5.82
C LEU A 118 -8.86 -6.13 4.74
N LEU A 119 -8.14 -6.08 3.63
CA LEU A 119 -8.46 -5.23 2.49
C LEU A 119 -9.30 -5.96 1.43
N GLY A 120 -9.78 -7.18 1.71
CA GLY A 120 -10.55 -7.99 0.75
C GLY A 120 -9.74 -8.41 -0.50
N ILE A 121 -8.41 -8.34 -0.44
CA ILE A 121 -7.51 -8.70 -1.54
C ILE A 121 -7.25 -10.21 -1.48
N PRO A 122 -7.59 -10.98 -2.54
CA PRO A 122 -7.30 -12.41 -2.54
C PRO A 122 -5.78 -12.63 -2.54
N ILE A 123 -5.30 -13.56 -1.69
CA ILE A 123 -3.86 -13.85 -1.52
C ILE A 123 -3.18 -14.21 -2.86
N SER A 124 -3.92 -14.80 -3.79
CA SER A 124 -3.45 -15.12 -5.16
C SER A 124 -2.99 -13.89 -5.96
N TYR A 125 -3.40 -12.68 -5.56
CA TYR A 125 -3.02 -11.41 -6.18
C TYR A 125 -1.75 -10.77 -5.61
N LEU A 126 -1.25 -11.26 -4.47
CA LEU A 126 0.06 -10.84 -3.98
C LEU A 126 1.15 -11.27 -4.98
N PRO A 127 2.19 -10.45 -5.23
CA PRO A 127 2.40 -9.11 -4.67
C PRO A 127 1.50 -8.09 -5.37
N CYS A 128 0.94 -7.15 -4.60
CA CYS A 128 0.03 -6.14 -5.11
C CYS A 128 0.27 -4.78 -4.46
N ILE A 129 -0.17 -3.73 -5.15
CA ILE A 129 -0.22 -2.37 -4.61
C ILE A 129 -1.68 -2.05 -4.33
N PHE A 130 -1.98 -1.73 -3.08
CA PHE A 130 -3.24 -1.08 -2.70
C PHE A 130 -3.06 0.44 -2.76
N ILE A 131 -4.05 1.15 -3.30
CA ILE A 131 -4.07 2.61 -3.42
C ILE A 131 -5.39 3.11 -2.83
N GLY A 132 -5.33 3.74 -1.67
CA GLY A 132 -6.40 4.57 -1.13
C GLY A 132 -6.31 5.99 -1.70
N THR A 133 -7.45 6.56 -2.06
CA THR A 133 -7.57 7.89 -2.73
C THR A 133 -8.06 9.01 -1.81
N ASP A 134 -8.63 8.64 -0.67
CA ASP A 134 -8.96 9.54 0.43
C ASP A 134 -8.96 8.71 1.72
N ILE A 135 -8.28 9.20 2.75
CA ILE A 135 -8.20 8.51 4.04
C ILE A 135 -9.56 8.42 4.73
N ASN A 136 -10.46 9.38 4.47
CA ASN A 136 -11.80 9.41 5.06
C ASN A 136 -12.81 8.54 4.32
N LYS A 137 -12.40 7.93 3.20
CA LYS A 137 -13.25 7.06 2.41
C LYS A 137 -12.77 5.62 2.52
N ASN A 138 -13.72 4.71 2.69
CA ASN A 138 -13.46 3.27 2.62
C ASN A 138 -13.42 2.82 1.14
N LYS A 139 -12.60 3.51 0.34
CA LYS A 139 -12.45 3.26 -1.10
C LYS A 139 -10.98 3.21 -1.47
N GLY A 140 -10.68 2.33 -2.41
CA GLY A 140 -9.36 2.21 -2.99
C GLY A 140 -9.38 1.28 -4.18
N ILE A 141 -8.24 1.14 -4.82
CA ILE A 141 -8.03 0.13 -5.84
C ILE A 141 -6.83 -0.72 -5.45
N PHE A 142 -6.76 -1.94 -5.94
CA PHE A 142 -5.52 -2.68 -5.91
C PHE A 142 -5.09 -3.08 -7.32
N ILE A 143 -3.77 -3.15 -7.49
CA ILE A 143 -3.11 -3.45 -8.74
C ILE A 143 -2.20 -4.63 -8.47
N LYS A 144 -2.39 -5.73 -9.21
CA LYS A 144 -1.43 -6.83 -9.17
C LYS A 144 -0.11 -6.35 -9.75
N VAL A 145 0.99 -6.50 -9.00
CA VAL A 145 2.30 -6.12 -9.53
C VAL A 145 2.69 -7.14 -10.61
N PRO A 146 2.91 -6.70 -11.85
CA PRO A 146 3.35 -7.61 -12.90
C PRO A 146 4.74 -8.18 -12.57
N ARG A 147 4.97 -9.45 -12.91
CA ARG A 147 6.29 -10.08 -12.82
C ARG A 147 7.20 -9.49 -13.89
N LEU A 148 7.92 -8.45 -13.53
CA LEU A 148 8.82 -7.69 -14.40
C LEU A 148 10.28 -7.93 -13.99
N ASN A 149 11.24 -7.40 -14.75
CA ASN A 149 12.63 -7.28 -14.30
C ASN A 149 12.88 -5.87 -13.71
N GLU A 150 14.08 -5.62 -13.17
CA GLU A 150 14.37 -4.42 -12.36
C GLU A 150 14.14 -3.13 -13.15
N LYS A 151 14.59 -3.10 -14.41
CA LYS A 151 14.39 -1.97 -15.33
C LYS A 151 12.91 -1.66 -15.51
N TYR A 152 12.07 -2.68 -15.71
CA TYR A 152 10.65 -2.50 -15.94
C TYR A 152 9.86 -2.20 -14.66
N LEU A 153 10.27 -2.70 -13.50
CA LEU A 153 9.71 -2.26 -12.21
C LEU A 153 9.96 -0.77 -11.98
N LYS A 154 11.17 -0.30 -12.28
CA LYS A 154 11.49 1.13 -12.17
C LYS A 154 10.53 1.97 -13.01
N TYR A 155 10.35 1.63 -14.29
CA TYR A 155 9.39 2.33 -15.15
C TYR A 155 7.95 2.25 -14.65
N PHE A 156 7.56 1.12 -14.05
CA PHE A 156 6.22 0.96 -13.48
C PHE A 156 6.00 1.89 -12.29
N PHE A 157 6.94 1.98 -11.36
CA PHE A 157 6.83 2.90 -10.21
C PHE A 157 6.98 4.37 -10.61
N GLU A 158 7.86 4.70 -11.56
CA GLU A 158 7.97 6.04 -12.16
C GLU A 158 6.63 6.48 -12.75
N PHE A 159 6.03 5.63 -13.60
CA PHE A 159 4.72 5.90 -14.15
C PHE A 159 3.65 6.04 -13.05
N LEU A 160 3.62 5.12 -12.08
CA LEU A 160 2.62 5.12 -11.03
C LEU A 160 2.66 6.40 -10.21
N PHE A 161 3.83 6.81 -9.70
CA PHE A 161 3.92 8.01 -8.87
C PHE A 161 3.72 9.30 -9.66
N ASN A 162 4.18 9.40 -10.91
CA ASN A 162 3.89 10.56 -11.75
C ASN A 162 2.38 10.70 -11.98
N ASN A 163 1.71 9.61 -12.37
CA ASN A 163 0.27 9.58 -12.56
C ASN A 163 -0.49 9.95 -11.28
N LEU A 164 -0.11 9.40 -10.13
CA LEU A 164 -0.74 9.77 -8.85
C LEU A 164 -0.55 11.26 -8.51
N ASN A 165 0.63 11.82 -8.74
CA ASN A 165 0.86 13.25 -8.51
C ASN A 165 0.01 14.14 -9.44
N GLU A 166 -0.13 13.78 -10.72
CA GLU A 166 -0.99 14.50 -11.68
C GLU A 166 -2.48 14.47 -11.29
N LEU A 167 -2.92 13.41 -10.60
CA LEU A 167 -4.30 13.24 -10.16
C LEU A 167 -4.57 13.79 -8.75
N ALA A 168 -3.54 14.24 -8.02
CA ALA A 168 -3.61 14.53 -6.58
C ALA A 168 -4.65 15.58 -6.18
N ASP A 169 -4.91 16.55 -7.05
CA ASP A 169 -5.79 17.69 -6.78
C ASP A 169 -7.19 17.54 -7.42
N LEU A 170 -7.44 16.41 -8.11
CA LEU A 170 -8.77 16.09 -8.63
C LEU A 170 -9.72 15.61 -7.51
N ASP A 171 -11.02 15.64 -7.78
CA ASP A 171 -11.99 15.01 -6.90
C ASP A 171 -11.84 13.47 -6.92
N GLU A 172 -12.41 12.83 -5.91
CA GLU A 172 -12.28 11.39 -5.69
C GLU A 172 -12.78 10.53 -6.85
N GLU A 173 -13.90 10.89 -7.46
CA GLU A 173 -14.50 10.07 -8.52
C GLU A 173 -13.64 10.19 -9.79
N GLU A 174 -13.18 11.40 -10.10
CA GLU A 174 -12.29 11.64 -11.24
C GLU A 174 -10.91 11.01 -11.03
N LYS A 175 -10.35 11.08 -9.81
CA LYS A 175 -9.12 10.37 -9.40
C LYS A 175 -9.21 8.89 -9.73
N LEU A 176 -10.22 8.21 -9.19
CA LEU A 176 -10.38 6.77 -9.34
C LEU A 176 -10.58 6.38 -10.81
N LYS A 177 -11.37 7.15 -11.55
CA LYS A 177 -11.61 6.91 -12.98
C LYS A 177 -10.32 7.02 -13.79
N LYS A 178 -9.64 8.18 -13.72
CA LYS A 178 -8.41 8.42 -14.49
C LYS A 178 -7.27 7.50 -14.07
N LEU A 179 -7.15 7.20 -12.77
CA LEU A 179 -6.13 6.29 -12.27
C LEU A 179 -6.26 4.91 -12.92
N LYS A 180 -7.48 4.36 -12.99
CA LYS A 180 -7.74 3.07 -13.64
C LYS A 180 -7.43 3.14 -15.14
N GLU A 181 -7.94 4.16 -15.83
CA GLU A 181 -7.73 4.34 -17.27
C GLU A 181 -6.23 4.43 -17.62
N ASN A 182 -5.47 5.24 -16.89
CA ASN A 182 -4.06 5.48 -17.11
C ASN A 182 -3.23 4.22 -16.86
N ILE A 183 -3.44 3.52 -15.73
CA ILE A 183 -2.68 2.30 -15.45
C ILE A 183 -3.05 1.19 -16.45
N TYR A 184 -4.34 1.05 -16.81
CA TYR A 184 -4.76 0.07 -17.80
C TYR A 184 -4.08 0.32 -19.15
N LYS A 185 -4.09 1.56 -19.61
CA LYS A 185 -3.42 1.99 -20.84
C LYS A 185 -1.91 1.70 -20.78
N PHE A 186 -1.25 2.08 -19.69
CA PHE A 186 0.18 1.83 -19.50
C PHE A 186 0.53 0.35 -19.55
N LEU A 187 -0.22 -0.50 -18.84
CA LEU A 187 0.04 -1.93 -18.81
C LEU A 187 -0.19 -2.59 -20.17
N LEU A 188 -1.21 -2.15 -20.89
CA LEU A 188 -1.51 -2.66 -22.22
C LEU A 188 -0.45 -2.23 -23.25
N GLU A 189 -0.06 -0.95 -23.25
CA GLU A 189 0.91 -0.40 -24.22
C GLU A 189 2.33 -0.87 -23.94
N LYS A 190 2.76 -0.91 -22.67
CA LYS A 190 4.14 -1.23 -22.30
C LYS A 190 4.39 -2.72 -22.12
N PHE A 191 3.41 -3.47 -21.61
CA PHE A 191 3.61 -4.89 -21.28
C PHE A 191 2.75 -5.84 -22.11
N LYS A 192 1.89 -5.31 -23.01
CA LYS A 192 0.99 -6.12 -23.87
C LYS A 192 0.15 -7.13 -23.08
N LEU A 193 -0.14 -6.83 -21.80
CA LEU A 193 -0.92 -7.70 -20.95
C LEU A 193 -2.39 -7.61 -21.36
N LYS A 194 -2.93 -8.69 -21.94
CA LYS A 194 -4.27 -8.74 -22.55
C LYS A 194 -5.40 -9.15 -21.60
N SER A 195 -5.13 -9.45 -20.32
CA SER A 195 -6.16 -9.99 -19.41
C SER A 195 -6.68 -8.93 -18.43
N LYS A 196 -8.00 -8.98 -18.18
CA LYS A 196 -8.74 -8.26 -17.13
C LYS A 196 -8.29 -8.61 -15.70
N GLU A 197 -7.19 -9.34 -15.51
CA GLU A 197 -6.73 -9.84 -14.21
C GLU A 197 -5.94 -8.80 -13.40
N ILE A 198 -5.70 -7.61 -13.94
CA ILE A 198 -4.81 -6.61 -13.33
C ILE A 198 -5.56 -5.54 -12.52
N PHE A 199 -6.89 -5.49 -12.65
CA PHE A 199 -7.73 -4.54 -11.93
C PHE A 199 -8.92 -5.27 -11.36
N ILE A 200 -8.99 -5.36 -10.03
CA ILE A 200 -10.26 -5.61 -9.37
C ILE A 200 -10.52 -4.39 -8.51
N GLU A 201 -11.54 -3.65 -8.91
CA GLU A 201 -12.14 -2.63 -8.07
C GLU A 201 -12.82 -3.33 -6.90
N TYR A 202 -12.38 -3.01 -5.69
CA TYR A 202 -13.11 -3.33 -4.48
C TYR A 202 -13.51 -2.02 -3.80
N ILE A 203 -14.81 -1.85 -3.60
CA ILE A 203 -15.32 -1.02 -2.52
C ILE A 203 -15.09 -1.85 -1.27
N LEU A 204 -14.35 -1.35 -0.28
CA LEU A 204 -14.08 -2.06 0.98
C LEU A 204 -15.38 -2.05 1.80
N PRO A 205 -16.20 -3.12 1.76
CA PRO A 205 -17.47 -3.12 2.45
C PRO A 205 -17.13 -3.52 3.89
N ASN A 206 -17.20 -2.56 4.81
CA ASN A 206 -17.23 -2.79 6.27
C ASN A 206 -15.90 -2.82 7.02
N ILE A 207 -14.80 -2.32 6.46
CA ILE A 207 -13.53 -2.23 7.20
C ILE A 207 -13.02 -0.79 7.21
N ASP A 208 -12.67 -0.32 8.41
CA ASP A 208 -12.14 1.02 8.66
C ASP A 208 -10.72 1.13 8.07
N THR A 209 -10.63 1.61 6.83
CA THR A 209 -9.37 1.74 6.10
C THR A 209 -8.36 2.62 6.86
N GLN A 210 -8.81 3.62 7.62
CA GLN A 210 -7.94 4.45 8.44
C GLN A 210 -7.21 3.64 9.49
N LYS A 211 -7.93 2.70 10.12
CA LYS A 211 -7.37 1.83 11.14
C LYS A 211 -6.29 0.92 10.57
N ILE A 212 -6.53 0.33 9.40
CA ILE A 212 -5.54 -0.50 8.69
C ILE A 212 -4.32 0.32 8.31
N ILE A 213 -4.52 1.47 7.68
CA ILE A 213 -3.43 2.34 7.24
C ILE A 213 -2.61 2.81 8.45
N ALA A 214 -3.26 3.20 9.55
CA ALA A 214 -2.59 3.57 10.80
C ALA A 214 -1.69 2.44 11.33
N GLU A 215 -2.18 1.20 11.32
CA GLU A 215 -1.42 0.03 11.77
C GLU A 215 -0.21 -0.24 10.87
N ILE A 216 -0.41 -0.18 9.54
CA ILE A 216 0.66 -0.37 8.55
C ILE A 216 1.71 0.73 8.67
N ILE A 217 1.30 1.99 8.82
CA ILE A 217 2.22 3.12 9.04
C ILE A 217 3.04 2.87 10.29
N SER A 218 2.37 2.54 11.40
CA SER A 218 3.06 2.29 12.67
C SER A 218 4.09 1.18 12.51
N MET A 219 3.68 0.03 11.94
CA MET A 219 4.54 -1.13 11.69
C MET A 219 5.75 -0.78 10.80
N VAL A 220 5.51 -0.19 9.63
CA VAL A 220 6.54 0.07 8.63
C VAL A 220 7.44 1.22 9.06
N ILE A 221 6.88 2.40 9.37
CA ILE A 221 7.67 3.59 9.72
C ILE A 221 8.32 3.42 11.10
N GLY A 222 7.63 2.83 12.07
CA GLY A 222 8.23 2.48 13.36
C GLY A 222 9.41 1.53 13.21
N GLY A 223 9.31 0.56 12.30
CA GLY A 223 10.40 -0.34 11.96
C GLY A 223 11.59 0.38 11.34
N LEU A 224 11.36 1.35 10.46
CA LEU A 224 12.42 2.15 9.84
C LEU A 224 13.12 3.09 10.85
N ILE A 225 12.36 3.72 11.75
CA ILE A 225 12.91 4.63 12.76
C ILE A 225 13.70 3.86 13.83
N ARG A 226 13.27 2.65 14.20
CA ARG A 226 13.90 1.84 15.26
C ARG A 226 14.98 0.91 14.75
N GLY A 227 14.80 0.35 13.55
CA GLY A 227 15.58 -0.73 12.96
C GLY A 227 16.97 -0.37 12.46
N LEU A 228 17.70 0.50 13.15
CA LEU A 228 19.15 0.58 13.05
C LEU A 228 19.73 0.43 14.46
N LYS A 229 19.87 -0.81 14.90
CA LYS A 229 20.90 -1.25 15.85
C LYS A 229 21.84 -2.15 15.08
#